data_AF-A0A7J8YW50-F1
#
_entry.id   AF-A0A7J8YW50-F1
#
_cell.length_a   1.000
_cell.length_b   1.000
_cell.length_c   1.000
_cell.angle_alpha   90.00
_cell.angle_beta   90.00
_cell.angle_gamma   90.00
#
_symmetry.space_group_name_H-M   'P 1'
#
loop_
_entity.id
_entity.type
_entity.pdbx_description
1 polymer ?
#
loop_
_entity_poly.entity_id
_entity_poly.type
_entity_poly.pdbx_seq_one_letter_code
_entity_poly.pdbx_strand_id
1 'polypeptide(L)' 'MMDKLEKITYEVKFESTIDGGSLNKMTSTYYTKGDFVLTEEEIKAGKEKALGMYKVVEAYLL' A
#
# COMPACT_ATOMS: atom_id res chain seq x y z
N MET A 1 11.92 -7.98 -7.18
CA MET A 1 11.32 -6.63 -7.08
C MET A 1 12.23 -5.65 -6.36
N MET A 2 12.70 -5.95 -5.14
CA MET A 2 13.51 -5.02 -4.34
C MET A 2 14.73 -4.48 -5.10
N ASP A 3 15.41 -5.33 -5.87
CA ASP A 3 16.59 -4.92 -6.63
C ASP A 3 16.29 -4.01 -7.82
N LYS A 4 15.03 -3.95 -8.26
CA LYS A 4 14.56 -3.17 -9.42
C LYS A 4 13.93 -1.83 -9.04
N LEU A 5 13.79 -1.54 -7.75
CA LEU A 5 13.19 -0.33 -7.22
C LEU A 5 14.25 0.51 -6.51
N GLU A 6 14.26 1.81 -6.75
CA GLU A 6 15.09 2.77 -6.02
C GLU A 6 14.43 3.16 -4.70
N LYS A 7 13.10 3.36 -4.75
CA LYS A 7 12.30 3.84 -3.63
C LYS A 7 10.85 3.44 -3.83
N ILE A 8 10.15 3.26 -2.72
CA ILE A 8 8.68 3.25 -2.71
C ILE A 8 8.25 4.28 -1.67
N THR A 9 7.32 5.16 -2.03
CA THR A 9 6.67 6.06 -1.08
C THR A 9 5.25 5.63 -0.85
N TYR A 10 4.86 5.61 0.42
CA TYR A 10 3.51 5.31 0.86
C TYR A 10 2.91 6.56 1.49
N GLU A 11 1.84 7.06 0.91
CA GLU A 11 1.04 8.13 1.49
C GLU A 11 -0.26 7.53 2.00
N VAL A 12 -0.55 7.75 3.28
CA VAL A 12 -1.72 7.19 3.95
C VAL A 12 -2.53 8.32 4.56
N LYS A 13 -3.82 8.38 4.23
CA LYS A 13 -4.77 9.32 4.80
C LYS A 13 -5.93 8.56 5.42
N PHE A 14 -6.29 8.94 6.64
CA PHE A 14 -7.45 8.43 7.35
C PHE A 14 -8.53 9.51 7.43
N GLU A 15 -9.76 9.11 7.15
CA GLU A 15 -10.94 9.96 7.27
C GLU A 15 -11.94 9.21 8.17
N SER A 16 -12.56 9.89 9.14
CA SER A 16 -13.57 9.29 10.01
C SER A 16 -14.86 8.98 9.23
N THR A 17 -15.52 7.87 9.54
CA THR A 17 -16.80 7.49 8.92
C THR A 17 -17.96 7.58 9.92
N ILE A 18 -19.20 7.69 9.41
CA ILE A 18 -20.42 7.90 10.22
C ILE A 18 -20.69 6.73 11.18
N ASP A 19 -20.29 5.52 10.81
CA ASP A 19 -20.40 4.29 11.59
C ASP A 19 -19.31 4.14 12.68
N GLY A 20 -18.48 5.17 12.89
CA GLY A 20 -17.42 5.16 13.90
C GLY A 20 -16.13 4.44 13.47
N GLY A 21 -16.04 4.04 12.20
CA GLY A 21 -14.84 3.48 11.60
C GLY A 21 -13.91 4.53 10.99
N SER A 22 -13.02 4.06 10.10
CA SER A 22 -12.17 4.94 9.29
C SER A 22 -12.13 4.50 7.84
N LEU A 23 -12.12 5.46 6.92
CA LEU A 23 -11.81 5.29 5.52
C LEU A 23 -10.31 5.54 5.33
N ASN A 24 -9.58 4.48 5.02
CA ASN A 24 -8.17 4.57 4.67
C ASN A 24 -8.01 4.79 3.15
N LYS A 25 -7.32 5.86 2.77
CA LYS A 25 -6.84 6.10 1.40
C LYS A 25 -5.33 5.97 1.39
N MET A 26 -4.84 4.98 0.66
CA MET A 26 -3.42 4.72 0.51
C MET A 26 -2.99 4.87 -0.95
N THR A 27 -1.97 5.69 -1.17
CA THR A 27 -1.28 5.85 -2.46
C THR A 27 0.12 5.27 -2.33
N SER A 28 0.53 4.46 -3.31
CA SER A 28 1.88 3.92 -3.39
C SER A 28 2.53 4.39 -4.69
N THR A 29 3.65 5.09 -4.58
CA THR A 29 4.43 5.52 -5.74
C THR A 29 5.73 4.72 -5.79
N TYR A 30 5.95 4.04 -6.91
CA TYR A 30 7.09 3.18 -7.11
C TYR A 30 8.10 3.87 -8.03
N TYR A 31 9.32 4.01 -7.57
CA TYR A 31 10.42 4.59 -8.33
C TYR A 31 11.29 3.43 -8.82
N THR A 32 11.24 3.14 -10.12
CA THR A 32 11.94 2.01 -10.74
C THR A 32 13.38 2.40 -11.12
N LYS A 33 14.28 1.42 -11.15
CA LYS A 33 15.65 1.60 -11.64
C LYS A 33 15.67 1.48 -13.16
N GLY A 34 16.31 2.44 -13.82
CA GLY A 34 16.44 2.46 -15.29
C GLY A 34 15.09 2.35 -16.00
N ASP A 35 15.05 1.61 -17.09
CA ASP A 35 13.84 1.44 -17.92
C ASP A 35 12.92 0.30 -17.43
N PHE A 36 13.07 -0.14 -16.18
CA PHE A 36 12.19 -1.18 -15.64
C PHE A 36 10.76 -0.64 -15.50
N VAL A 37 9.82 -1.35 -16.12
CA VAL A 37 8.38 -1.06 -16.05
C VAL A 37 7.73 -2.09 -15.14
N LEU A 38 7.02 -1.61 -14.11
CA LEU A 38 6.20 -2.44 -13.25
C LEU A 38 4.96 -2.91 -13.99
N THR A 39 4.61 -4.18 -13.81
CA THR A 39 3.35 -4.71 -14.34
C THR A 39 2.18 -4.40 -13.40
N GLU A 40 0.96 -4.43 -13.92
CA GLU A 40 -0.24 -4.26 -13.09
C GLU A 40 -0.37 -5.36 -12.03
N GLU A 41 0.01 -6.60 -12.35
CA GLU A 41 0.00 -7.74 -11.41
C GLU A 41 0.98 -7.50 -10.26
N GLU A 42 2.17 -7.00 -10.57
CA GLU A 42 3.20 -6.63 -9.62
C GLU A 42 2.70 -5.53 -8.66
N ILE A 43 2.03 -4.51 -9.19
CA ILE A 43 1.41 -3.44 -8.39
C ILE A 43 0.29 -3.98 -7.50
N LYS A 44 -0.56 -4.86 -8.04
CA LYS A 44 -1.68 -5.47 -7.31
C LYS A 44 -1.19 -6.35 -6.16
N ALA A 45 -0.16 -7.16 -6.38
CA ALA A 45 0.45 -7.98 -5.33
C ALA A 45 1.03 -7.11 -4.19
N GLY A 46 1.67 -5.99 -4.53
CA GLY A 46 2.13 -5.00 -3.55
C GLY A 46 0.98 -4.41 -2.71
N LYS A 47 -0.13 -4.07 -3.36
CA LYS A 47 -1.35 -3.57 -2.69
C LYS A 47 -1.96 -4.60 -1.74
N GLU A 48 -2.07 -5.87 -2.17
CA GLU A 48 -2.63 -6.94 -1.35
C GLU A 48 -1.77 -7.22 -0.10
N LYS A 49 -0.44 -7.19 -0.25
CA LYS A 49 0.48 -7.32 0.88
C LYS A 49 0.30 -6.20 1.91
N ALA A 50 0.17 -4.95 1.44
CA ALA A 50 -0.06 -3.80 2.33
C ALA A 50 -1.42 -3.89 3.05
N LEU A 51 -2.47 -4.30 2.35
CA LEU A 51 -3.79 -4.54 2.95
C LEU A 51 -3.75 -5.67 3.99
N GLY A 52 -2.99 -6.74 3.73
CA GLY A 52 -2.82 -7.83 4.68
C GLY A 52 -2.20 -7.35 6.00
N MET A 53 -1.15 -6.53 5.93
CA MET A 53 -0.55 -5.94 7.14
C MET A 53 -1.53 -5.05 7.89
N TYR A 54 -2.32 -4.24 7.17
CA TYR A 54 -3.34 -3.38 7.78
C TYR A 54 -4.36 -4.21 8.59
N LYS A 55 -4.89 -5.28 7.99
CA LYS A 55 -5.87 -6.17 8.64
C LYS A 55 -5.32 -6.84 9.90
N VAL A 56 -4.05 -7.21 9.91
CA VAL A 56 -3.40 -7.82 11.09
C VAL A 56 -3.34 -6.81 12.24
N VAL A 57 -2.97 -5.56 11.95
CA VAL A 57 -2.92 -4.50 12.97
C VAL A 57 -4.32 -4.16 13.48
N GLU A 58 -5.30 -4.04 12.58
CA GLU A 58 -6.70 -3.83 12.94
C GLU A 58 -7.23 -4.94 13.86
N ALA A 59 -7.00 -6.21 13.51
CA ALA A 59 -7.42 -7.34 14.33
C ALA A 59 -6.73 -7.43 15.70
N TYR A 60 -5.52 -6.87 15.84
CA TYR A 60 -4.82 -6.80 17.12
C TYR A 60 -5.35 -5.69 18.04
N LEU A 61 -5.88 -4.60 17.46
CA LEU A 61 -6.39 -3.44 18.21
C LEU A 61 -7.86 -3.57 18.61
N LEU A 62 -8.61 -4.47 17.98
CA LEU A 62 -9.97 -4.86 18.34
C LEU A 62 -9.98 -5.87 19.49
#